data_AF-A0A6B3NUD5-F1
#
_entry.id   AF-A0A6B3NUD5-F1
#
_cell.length_a   1.000
_cell.length_b   1.000
_cell.length_c   1.000
_cell.angle_alpha   90.00
_cell.angle_beta   90.00
_cell.angle_gamma   90.00
#
_symmetry.space_group_name_H-M   'P 1'
#
loop_
_entity.id
_entity.type
_entity.pdbx_description
1 polymer ?
#
loop_
_entity_poly.entity_id
_entity_poly.type
_entity_poly.pdbx_seq_one_letter_code
_entity_poly.pdbx_strand_id
1 'polypeptide(L)'
;MLTSRVLGKNSGLTVVRINDAKNQWFVGGERVSKSVVFHLEITITQNTNTFEQIDSWIYSAYAALKDILGAVDGAPNYIAVTCMDGQFWGFDGLTQYVRSGR
;
A
#
# COMPACT_ATOMS: atom_id res chain seq x y z
N MET A 1 0.61 1.67 14.18
CA MET A 1 0.87 1.41 12.75
C MET A 1 -0.02 2.30 11.88
N LEU A 2 0.51 2.97 10.84
CA LEU A 2 -0.22 3.94 10.00
C LEU A 2 -1.51 3.37 9.41
N THR A 3 -1.45 2.19 8.78
CA THR A 3 -2.62 1.53 8.17
C THR A 3 -3.72 1.24 9.18
N SER A 4 -3.37 0.85 10.40
CA SER A 4 -4.35 0.61 11.46
C SER A 4 -5.03 1.92 11.92
N ARG A 5 -4.26 2.99 12.08
CA ARG A 5 -4.77 4.29 12.50
C ARG A 5 -5.69 4.93 11.47
N VAL A 6 -5.34 4.86 10.18
CA VAL A 6 -6.06 5.59 9.12
C VAL A 6 -7.17 4.74 8.50
N LEU A 7 -6.92 3.46 8.24
CA LEU A 7 -7.88 2.56 7.58
C LEU A 7 -8.61 1.62 8.56
N GLY A 8 -8.32 1.69 9.86
CA GLY A 8 -8.93 0.82 10.87
C GLY A 8 -8.54 -0.66 10.74
N LYS A 9 -7.46 -0.97 10.00
CA LYS A 9 -7.04 -2.36 9.79
C LYS A 9 -6.42 -2.94 11.06
N ASN A 10 -6.66 -4.23 11.28
CA ASN A 10 -6.04 -4.93 12.39
C ASN A 10 -4.53 -5.07 12.13
N SER A 11 -3.73 -4.40 12.97
CA SER A 11 -2.26 -4.41 12.85
C SER A 11 -1.66 -5.81 13.03
N GLY A 12 -2.26 -6.67 13.85
CA GLY A 12 -1.80 -8.05 14.05
C GLY A 12 -2.01 -8.96 12.83
N LEU A 13 -2.81 -8.52 11.85
CA LEU A 13 -3.08 -9.24 10.61
C LEU A 13 -2.55 -8.51 9.36
N THR A 14 -1.79 -7.42 9.55
CA THR A 14 -1.25 -6.66 8.42
C THR A 14 0.11 -7.21 8.02
N VAL A 15 0.18 -7.74 6.80
CA VAL A 15 1.42 -8.28 6.22
C VAL A 15 2.09 -7.23 5.35
N VAL A 16 3.39 -7.03 5.54
CA VAL A 16 4.22 -6.14 4.71
C VAL A 16 5.31 -6.98 4.04
N ARG A 17 5.45 -6.85 2.73
CA ARG A 17 6.54 -7.44 1.95
C ARG A 17 7.36 -6.31 1.33
N ILE A 18 8.68 -6.42 1.41
CA ILE A 18 9.60 -5.43 0.87
C ILE A 18 10.49 -6.15 -0.14
N ASN A 19 10.47 -5.68 -1.38
CA ASN A 19 11.32 -6.18 -2.45
C ASN A 19 12.23 -5.04 -2.91
N ASP A 20 13.53 -5.33 -3.03
CA ASP A 20 14.50 -4.39 -3.56
C ASP A 20 14.48 -4.45 -5.09
N ALA A 21 14.17 -3.32 -5.74
CA ALA A 21 14.12 -3.17 -7.20
C ALA A 21 15.30 -2.35 -7.74
N LYS A 22 16.46 -2.40 -7.08
CA LYS A 22 17.70 -1.72 -7.50
C LYS A 22 17.93 -1.84 -9.01
N ASN A 23 18.12 -0.68 -9.65
CA ASN A 23 18.43 -0.53 -11.08
C ASN A 23 17.34 -0.95 -12.07
N GLN A 24 16.10 -1.19 -11.63
CA GLN A 24 15.00 -1.63 -12.51
C GLN A 24 13.88 -0.60 -12.67
N TRP A 25 14.14 0.67 -12.33
CA TRP A 25 13.15 1.74 -12.44
C TRP A 25 13.52 2.75 -13.53
N PHE A 26 12.59 2.96 -14.47
CA PHE A 26 12.78 3.81 -15.64
C PHE A 26 11.61 4.78 -15.80
N VAL A 27 11.91 6.03 -16.13
CA VAL A 27 10.92 7.09 -16.38
C VAL A 27 11.27 7.74 -17.70
N GLY A 28 10.35 7.73 -18.66
CA GLY A 28 10.60 8.28 -20.01
C GLY A 28 11.71 7.56 -20.79
N GLY A 29 11.96 6.28 -20.49
CA GLY A 29 13.06 5.51 -21.08
C GLY A 29 14.41 5.66 -20.37
N GLU A 30 14.51 6.59 -19.41
CA GLU A 30 15.75 6.86 -18.68
C GLU A 30 15.73 6.19 -17.30
N ARG A 31 16.88 5.64 -16.91
CA ARG A 31 17.03 4.98 -15.61
C ARG A 31 17.09 6.02 -14.49
N VAL A 32 16.28 5.83 -13.45
CA VAL A 32 16.37 6.66 -12.24
C VAL A 32 17.59 6.23 -11.43
N SER A 33 18.56 7.14 -11.26
CA SER A 33 19.85 6.85 -10.62
C SER A 33 20.20 7.77 -9.46
N LYS A 34 19.54 8.93 -9.33
CA LYS A 34 19.86 9.98 -8.35
C LYS A 34 18.76 10.22 -7.31
N SER A 35 17.66 9.46 -7.37
CA SER A 35 16.52 9.56 -6.46
C SER A 35 16.18 8.18 -5.93
N VAL A 36 15.68 8.12 -4.69
CA VAL A 36 14.98 6.93 -4.23
C VAL A 36 13.61 6.90 -4.90
N VAL A 37 13.16 5.71 -5.26
CA VAL A 37 11.84 5.47 -5.87
C VAL A 37 11.18 4.29 -5.18
N PHE A 38 9.86 4.32 -5.11
CA PHE A 38 9.09 3.23 -4.54
C PHE A 38 7.75 2.99 -5.25
N HIS A 39 7.28 1.76 -5.11
CA HIS A 39 5.90 1.37 -5.34
C HIS A 39 5.36 0.73 -4.06
N LEU A 40 4.27 1.26 -3.53
CA LEU A 40 3.54 0.66 -2.43
C LEU A 40 2.17 0.19 -2.92
N GLU A 41 1.86 -1.09 -2.72
CA GLU A 41 0.53 -1.63 -2.98
C GLU A 41 -0.07 -2.18 -1.69
N ILE A 42 -1.36 -1.93 -1.49
CA ILE A 42 -2.14 -2.56 -0.43
C ILE A 42 -3.41 -3.18 -1.02
N THR A 43 -3.71 -4.40 -0.59
CA THR A 43 -5.03 -5.01 -0.81
C THR A 43 -5.87 -4.91 0.45
N ILE A 44 -7.08 -4.41 0.31
CA ILE A 44 -8.08 -4.31 1.38
C ILE A 44 -9.39 -4.97 0.96
N THR A 45 -10.21 -5.35 1.94
CA THR A 45 -11.55 -5.87 1.64
C THR A 45 -12.40 -4.73 1.07
N GLN A 46 -13.08 -4.98 -0.03
CA GLN A 46 -13.98 -4.02 -0.66
C GLN A 46 -15.05 -3.53 0.32
N ASN A 47 -15.45 -2.26 0.18
CA ASN A 47 -16.49 -1.62 1.00
C ASN A 47 -16.18 -1.59 2.52
N THR A 48 -14.91 -1.67 2.91
CA THR A 48 -14.49 -1.52 4.32
C THR A 48 -13.83 -0.18 4.64
N ASN A 49 -13.62 0.67 3.64
CA ASN A 49 -13.11 2.03 3.80
C ASN A 49 -13.82 2.98 2.83
N THR A 50 -14.00 4.22 3.25
CA THR A 50 -14.50 5.29 2.37
C THR A 50 -13.38 5.81 1.46
N PHE A 51 -13.75 6.55 0.41
CA PHE A 51 -12.77 7.18 -0.47
C PHE A 51 -11.89 8.19 0.29
N GLU A 52 -12.44 8.90 1.26
CA GLU A 52 -11.70 9.88 2.08
C GLU A 52 -10.67 9.18 2.98
N GLN A 53 -11.01 8.00 3.53
CA GLN A 53 -10.04 7.21 4.30
C GLN A 53 -8.90 6.71 3.42
N ILE A 54 -9.22 6.29 2.19
CA ILE A 54 -8.23 5.84 1.21
C ILE A 54 -7.31 6.99 0.82
N ASP A 55 -7.86 8.16 0.49
CA ASP A 55 -7.10 9.35 0.14
C ASP A 55 -6.17 9.80 1.28
N SER A 56 -6.70 9.87 2.51
CA SER A 56 -5.92 10.17 3.70
C SER A 56 -4.79 9.17 3.94
N TRP A 57 -5.03 7.88 3.66
CA TRP A 57 -4.02 6.84 3.79
C TRP A 57 -2.92 6.97 2.74
N ILE A 58 -3.27 7.22 1.47
CA ILE A 58 -2.30 7.44 0.38
C ILE A 58 -1.40 8.62 0.72
N TYR A 59 -1.99 9.76 1.12
CA TYR A 59 -1.23 10.94 1.52
C TYR A 59 -0.29 10.64 2.70
N SER A 60 -0.83 10.02 3.76
CA SER A 60 -0.05 9.70 4.95
C SER A 60 1.07 8.70 4.67
N ALA A 61 0.82 7.71 3.81
CA ALA A 61 1.80 6.70 3.43
C ALA A 61 2.93 7.31 2.60
N TYR A 62 2.61 8.19 1.65
CA TYR A 62 3.62 8.94 0.90
C TYR A 62 4.51 9.77 1.83
N ALA A 63 3.89 10.54 2.74
CA ALA A 63 4.61 11.37 3.70
C ALA A 63 5.54 10.54 4.60
N ALA A 64 5.05 9.39 5.09
CA ALA A 64 5.85 8.49 5.91
C ALA A 64 7.03 7.86 5.12
N LEU A 65 6.80 7.42 3.88
CA LEU A 65 7.87 6.86 3.05
C LEU A 65 8.91 7.91 2.69
N LYS A 66 8.49 9.15 2.39
CA LYS A 66 9.40 10.27 2.18
C LYS A 66 10.28 10.54 3.40
N ASP A 67 9.70 10.53 4.60
CA ASP A 67 10.45 10.71 5.84
C ASP A 67 11.48 9.58 6.08
N ILE A 68 11.10 8.33 5.79
CA ILE A 68 11.95 7.15 5.97
C ILE A 68 13.06 7.05 4.91
N LEU A 69 12.72 7.27 3.64
CA LEU A 69 13.59 7.03 2.48
C LEU A 69 14.38 8.28 2.05
N GLY A 70 13.96 9.47 2.49
CA GLY A 70 14.59 10.74 2.14
C GLY A 70 14.14 11.27 0.77
N ALA A 71 15.10 11.59 -0.10
CA ALA A 71 14.87 12.26 -1.38
C ALA A 71 14.17 11.35 -2.39
N VAL A 72 12.83 11.28 -2.31
CA VAL A 72 11.94 10.55 -3.22
C VAL A 72 11.34 11.42 -4.32
N ASP A 73 11.51 12.75 -4.26
CA ASP A 73 10.85 13.69 -5.17
C ASP A 73 11.52 13.80 -6.57
N GLY A 74 12.61 13.07 -6.82
CA GLY A 74 13.35 13.14 -8.08
C GLY A 74 12.76 12.30 -9.22
N ALA A 75 11.74 11.48 -8.95
CA ALA A 75 10.97 10.72 -9.94
C ALA A 75 9.57 10.38 -9.38
N PRO A 76 8.58 10.06 -10.24
CA PRO A 76 7.26 9.63 -9.78
C PRO A 76 7.31 8.36 -8.93
N ASN A 77 6.58 8.38 -7.82
CA ASN A 77 6.33 7.22 -6.96
C ASN A 77 4.86 6.83 -7.05
N TYR A 78 4.55 5.57 -6.77
CA TYR A 78 3.19 5.05 -6.87
C TYR A 78 2.73 4.44 -5.56
N ILE A 79 1.46 4.70 -5.24
CA ILE A 79 0.74 4.03 -4.17
C ILE A 79 -0.59 3.55 -4.75
N ALA A 80 -0.85 2.25 -4.72
CA ALA A 80 -2.08 1.66 -5.21
C ALA A 80 -2.87 0.96 -4.10
N VAL A 81 -4.19 1.12 -4.14
CA VAL A 81 -5.13 0.44 -3.24
C VAL A 81 -6.03 -0.46 -4.06
N THR A 82 -5.93 -1.77 -3.84
CA THR A 82 -6.82 -2.77 -4.44
C THR A 82 -7.93 -3.13 -3.46
N CYS A 83 -9.17 -2.84 -3.83
CA CYS A 83 -10.35 -3.28 -3.09
C CYS A 83 -10.81 -4.64 -3.62
N MET A 84 -10.59 -5.70 -2.86
CA MET A 84 -10.94 -7.07 -3.24
C MET A 84 -12.23 -7.51 -2.56
N ASP A 85 -13.17 -8.08 -3.32
CA ASP A 85 -14.38 -8.68 -2.75
C ASP A 85 -13.98 -9.77 -1.72
N GLY A 86 -14.57 -9.68 -0.53
CA GLY A 86 -14.27 -10.58 0.58
C GLY A 86 -14.60 -12.04 0.30
N GLN A 87 -15.47 -12.33 -0.68
CA GLN A 87 -15.78 -13.71 -1.12
C GLN A 87 -14.63 -14.35 -1.89
N PHE A 88 -13.76 -13.54 -2.51
CA PHE A 88 -12.64 -14.02 -3.33
C PHE A 88 -11.26 -13.75 -2.70
N TRP A 89 -11.23 -13.16 -1.51
CA TRP A 89 -9.98 -12.90 -0.79
C TRP A 89 -9.78 -13.87 0.38
N GLY A 90 -8.77 -14.73 0.28
CA GLY A 90 -8.44 -15.72 1.31
C GLY A 90 -7.47 -15.22 2.40
N PHE A 91 -7.68 -15.70 3.62
CA PHE A 91 -6.88 -15.50 4.82
C PHE A 91 -6.90 -16.80 5.64
N ASP A 92 -5.74 -17.41 5.91
CA ASP A 92 -5.60 -18.65 6.72
C ASP A 92 -6.62 -19.75 6.37
N GLY A 93 -6.88 -19.95 5.08
CA GLY A 93 -7.82 -20.96 4.58
C GLY A 93 -9.31 -20.55 4.61
N LEU A 94 -9.64 -19.36 5.10
CA LEU A 94 -10.99 -18.80 5.10
C LEU A 94 -11.09 -17.61 4.15
N THR A 95 -12.25 -17.40 3.54
CA THR A 95 -12.51 -16.14 2.85
C THR A 95 -12.68 -15.02 3.88
N GLN A 96 -12.37 -13.79 3.48
CA GLN A 96 -12.57 -12.62 4.33
C GLN A 96 -14.05 -12.39 4.64
N TYR A 97 -14.94 -12.81 3.75
CA TYR A 97 -16.39 -12.87 3.99
C TYR A 97 -16.71 -13.72 5.21
N VAL A 98 -16.33 -15.01 5.19
CA VAL A 98 -16.55 -15.96 6.30
C VAL A 98 -15.89 -15.47 7.60
N ARG A 99 -14.65 -14.99 7.53
CA ARG A 99 -13.93 -14.48 8.70
C ARG A 99 -14.61 -13.28 9.35
N SER A 100 -15.21 -12.41 8.54
CA SER A 100 -15.90 -11.21 9.04
C SER A 100 -17.20 -11.51 9.77
N GLY A 101 -17.64 -12.77 9.81
CA GLY A 101 -18.93 -13.18 10.33
C GLY A 101 -20.10 -12.70 9.48
N ARG A 102 -19.85 -12.44 8.19
CA ARG A 102 -20.85 -12.08 7.19
C ARG A 102 -21.17 -13.28 6.33
#